data_AF-A0ABD5TK98-F1
#
_entry.id   AF-A0ABD5TK98-F1
#
_cell.length_a   1.000
_cell.length_b   1.000
_cell.length_c   1.000
_cell.angle_alpha   90.00
_cell.angle_beta   90.00
_cell.angle_gamma   90.00
#
_symmetry.space_group_name_H-M   'P 1'
#
loop_
_entity.id
_entity.type
_entity.pdbx_description
1 polymer ?
#
loop_
_entity_poly.entity_id
_entity_poly.type
_entity_poly.pdbx_seq_one_letter_code
_entity_poly.pdbx_strand_id
1 'polypeptide(L)'
;MYVTPGTTVTFDWVSDGHNVLFDQNPGDVSGHEPLEDEGFSFEVTFETTGTYEYYCDPHRSLGMVGTVEVVEQLPTPTPQPAGPPEVPDSAKSLGIASFIAMVSTLGLAFFFTKYGGDYEPPEQ
;
A
#
# COMPACT_ATOMS: atom_id res chain seq x y z
N MET A 1 -7.12 11.08 -7.87
CA MET A 1 -6.55 12.11 -6.98
C MET A 1 -7.70 12.84 -6.30
N TYR A 2 -7.59 13.29 -5.04
CA TYR A 2 -8.62 14.10 -4.38
C TYR A 2 -8.11 15.53 -4.18
N VAL A 3 -8.91 16.52 -4.54
CA VAL A 3 -8.61 17.95 -4.37
C VAL A 3 -9.85 18.69 -3.87
N THR A 4 -9.67 19.89 -3.34
CA THR A 4 -10.79 20.79 -3.01
C THR A 4 -11.05 21.78 -4.14
N PRO A 5 -12.26 22.37 -4.22
CA PRO A 5 -12.53 23.49 -5.11
C PRO A 5 -11.46 24.59 -5.03
N GLY A 6 -11.10 25.16 -6.18
CA GLY A 6 -10.04 26.15 -6.35
C GLY A 6 -8.62 25.57 -6.43
N THR A 7 -8.44 24.24 -6.38
CA THR A 7 -7.11 23.62 -6.53
C THR A 7 -6.68 23.66 -7.99
N THR A 8 -5.46 24.15 -8.25
CA THR A 8 -4.79 24.02 -9.54
C THR A 8 -3.96 22.74 -9.58
N VAL A 9 -4.17 21.92 -10.61
CA VAL A 9 -3.35 20.75 -10.93
C VAL A 9 -2.52 21.06 -12.16
N THR A 10 -1.21 20.85 -12.05
CA THR A 10 -0.27 20.89 -13.17
C THR A 10 -0.09 19.48 -13.72
N PHE A 11 -0.30 19.34 -15.02
CA PHE A 11 0.06 18.15 -15.79
C PHE A 11 1.45 18.41 -16.39
N ASP A 12 2.42 17.58 -16.04
CA ASP A 12 3.80 17.67 -16.54
C ASP A 12 4.08 16.53 -17.53
N TRP A 13 4.57 16.88 -18.71
CA TRP A 13 4.96 15.91 -19.73
C TRP A 13 6.36 15.40 -19.43
N VAL A 14 6.42 14.16 -18.93
CA VAL A 14 7.67 13.45 -18.63
C VAL A 14 8.15 12.56 -19.79
N SER A 15 7.44 12.59 -20.92
CA SER A 15 7.80 11.91 -22.16
C SER A 15 7.02 12.50 -23.34
N ASP A 16 7.37 12.09 -24.54
CA ASP A 16 6.84 12.68 -25.78
C ASP A 16 5.46 12.16 -26.20
N GLY A 17 4.73 12.99 -26.95
CA GLY A 17 3.53 12.59 -27.68
C GLY A 17 2.28 12.36 -26.81
N HIS A 18 2.03 13.21 -25.81
CA HIS A 18 0.82 13.11 -24.99
C HIS A 18 -0.07 14.34 -25.09
N ASN A 19 -1.35 14.15 -24.77
CA ASN A 19 -2.29 15.24 -24.54
C ASN A 19 -3.14 14.93 -23.28
N VAL A 20 -3.94 15.90 -22.85
CA VAL A 20 -4.85 15.73 -21.70
C VAL A 20 -6.22 16.24 -22.11
N LEU A 21 -7.15 15.32 -22.32
CA LEU A 21 -8.53 15.61 -22.67
C LEU A 21 -9.45 15.21 -21.53
N PHE A 22 -10.56 15.93 -21.38
CA PHE A 22 -11.65 15.57 -20.49
C PHE A 22 -12.86 15.17 -21.32
N ASP A 23 -13.60 14.17 -20.86
CA ASP A 23 -14.96 13.93 -21.36
C ASP A 23 -15.91 15.00 -20.78
N GLN A 24 -17.23 14.76 -20.83
CA GLN A 24 -18.20 15.61 -20.12
C GLN A 24 -17.86 15.63 -18.63
N ASN A 25 -17.60 16.82 -18.10
CA ASN A 25 -17.14 17.01 -16.73
C ASN A 25 -17.98 18.09 -16.02
N PRO A 26 -18.03 18.08 -14.66
CA PRO A 26 -18.94 18.93 -13.89
C PRO A 26 -18.73 20.44 -14.06
N GLY A 27 -17.53 20.88 -14.46
CA GLY A 27 -17.15 22.29 -14.49
C GLY A 27 -16.82 22.84 -15.87
N ASP A 28 -17.10 22.10 -16.94
CA ASP A 28 -16.73 22.44 -18.33
C ASP A 28 -15.25 22.86 -18.47
N VAL A 29 -14.37 22.20 -17.70
CA VAL A 29 -12.93 22.48 -17.80
C VAL A 29 -12.43 21.98 -19.14
N SER A 30 -11.58 22.78 -19.78
CA SER A 30 -10.94 22.41 -21.05
C SER A 30 -9.68 21.60 -20.79
N GLY A 31 -9.45 20.62 -21.65
CA GLY A 31 -8.16 19.95 -21.75
C GLY A 31 -7.16 20.73 -22.61
N HIS A 32 -6.06 20.07 -22.91
CA HIS A 32 -5.08 20.47 -23.92
C HIS A 32 -5.11 19.44 -25.05
N GLU A 33 -5.67 19.80 -26.21
CA GLU A 33 -5.81 18.89 -27.35
C GLU A 33 -4.51 18.56 -28.10
N PRO A 34 -3.59 19.51 -28.32
CA PRO A 34 -2.34 19.22 -29.02
C PRO A 34 -1.50 18.15 -28.33
N LEU A 35 -0.83 17.33 -29.14
CA LEU A 35 0.21 16.44 -28.63
C LEU A 35 1.47 17.27 -28.38
N GLU A 36 2.00 17.13 -27.17
CA GLU A 36 3.18 17.84 -26.70
C GLU A 36 4.27 16.85 -26.27
N ASP A 37 5.48 17.36 -26.18
CA ASP A 37 6.69 16.60 -25.88
C ASP A 37 7.20 16.83 -24.44
N GLU A 38 8.23 16.09 -24.04
CA GLU A 38 8.83 16.19 -22.72
C GLU A 38 9.20 17.65 -22.37
N GLY A 39 8.85 18.07 -21.14
CA GLY A 39 9.13 19.40 -20.63
C GLY A 39 8.02 20.43 -20.87
N PHE A 40 6.94 20.06 -21.57
CA PHE A 40 5.71 20.85 -21.59
C PHE A 40 4.91 20.69 -20.28
N SER A 41 4.14 21.72 -19.93
CA SER A 41 3.20 21.65 -18.81
C SER A 41 1.89 22.38 -19.12
N PHE A 42 0.80 21.89 -18.53
CA PHE A 42 -0.55 22.43 -18.66
C PHE A 42 -1.21 22.48 -17.29
N GLU A 43 -1.89 23.57 -16.98
CA GLU A 43 -2.53 23.78 -15.68
C GLU A 43 -4.05 23.84 -15.82
N VAL A 44 -4.76 23.19 -14.89
CA VAL A 44 -6.21 23.24 -14.76
C VAL A 44 -6.58 23.57 -13.33
N THR A 45 -7.40 24.60 -13.14
CA THR A 45 -8.01 24.91 -11.84
C THR A 45 -9.41 24.31 -11.76
N PHE A 46 -9.66 23.51 -10.74
CA PHE A 46 -10.91 22.80 -10.54
C PHE A 46 -11.80 23.54 -9.54
N GLU A 47 -12.85 24.21 -10.03
CA GLU A 47 -13.75 25.03 -9.20
C GLU A 47 -15.03 24.29 -8.78
N THR A 48 -15.50 23.34 -9.59
CA THR A 48 -16.77 22.64 -9.35
C THR A 48 -16.51 21.26 -8.75
N THR A 49 -17.32 20.86 -7.78
CA THR A 49 -17.21 19.52 -7.19
C THR A 49 -17.67 18.43 -8.15
N GLY A 50 -17.07 17.25 -8.01
CA GLY A 50 -17.40 16.06 -8.78
C GLY A 50 -16.18 15.39 -9.42
N THR A 51 -16.47 14.39 -10.24
CA THR A 51 -15.47 13.54 -10.88
C THR A 51 -15.06 14.12 -12.23
N TYR A 52 -13.75 14.34 -12.41
CA TYR A 52 -13.14 14.77 -13.67
C TYR A 52 -12.26 13.64 -14.20
N GLU A 53 -12.80 12.88 -15.14
CA GLU A 53 -12.05 11.85 -15.86
C GLU A 53 -11.28 12.52 -17.00
N TYR A 54 -9.98 12.25 -17.07
CA TYR A 54 -9.10 12.72 -18.12
C TYR A 54 -8.38 11.56 -18.80
N TYR A 55 -7.97 11.77 -20.04
CA TYR A 55 -7.27 10.78 -20.83
C TYR A 55 -6.32 11.42 -21.85
N CYS A 56 -5.35 10.63 -22.31
CA CYS A 56 -4.54 10.95 -23.48
C CYS A 56 -5.12 10.22 -24.70
N ASP A 57 -5.50 10.93 -25.75
CA ASP A 57 -6.20 10.38 -26.93
C ASP A 57 -5.48 9.19 -27.59
N PRO A 58 -4.19 9.30 -28.00
CA PRO A 58 -3.49 8.19 -28.65
C PRO A 58 -3.26 6.99 -27.71
N HIS A 59 -3.28 7.21 -26.39
CA HIS A 59 -2.92 6.21 -25.39
C HIS A 59 -4.10 5.75 -24.52
N ARG A 60 -5.33 6.21 -24.81
CA ARG A 60 -6.53 5.87 -24.04
C ARG A 60 -6.77 4.37 -23.98
N SER A 61 -6.61 3.68 -25.11
CA SER A 61 -6.77 2.22 -25.22
C SER A 61 -5.69 1.43 -24.48
N LEU A 62 -4.54 2.05 -24.22
CA LEU A 62 -3.44 1.49 -23.44
C LEU A 62 -3.57 1.80 -21.93
N GLY A 63 -4.63 2.53 -21.54
CA GLY A 63 -4.93 2.82 -20.14
C GLY A 63 -4.36 4.15 -19.63
N MET A 64 -3.94 5.06 -20.52
CA MET A 64 -3.53 6.42 -20.12
C MET A 64 -4.77 7.28 -19.82
N VAL A 65 -5.42 6.94 -18.71
CA VAL A 65 -6.61 7.58 -18.15
C VAL A 65 -6.33 7.94 -16.69
N GLY A 66 -7.01 8.95 -16.17
CA GLY A 66 -6.94 9.31 -14.78
C GLY A 66 -8.18 10.04 -14.30
N THR A 67 -8.25 10.26 -12.99
CA THR A 67 -9.41 10.87 -12.35
C THR A 67 -8.97 11.88 -11.30
N VAL A 68 -9.53 13.08 -11.37
CA VAL A 68 -9.49 14.10 -10.32
C VAL A 68 -10.87 14.17 -9.67
N GLU A 69 -10.94 13.81 -8.40
CA GLU A 69 -12.13 13.92 -7.56
C GLU A 69 -12.09 15.24 -6.79
N VAL A 70 -12.99 16.15 -7.14
CA VAL A 70 -13.08 17.46 -6.49
C VAL A 70 -14.15 17.37 -5.41
N VAL A 71 -13.72 17.42 -4.16
CA VAL A 71 -14.57 17.19 -2.98
C VAL A 71 -14.49 18.38 -2.02
N GLU A 72 -15.61 18.70 -1.37
CA GLU A 72 -15.68 19.77 -0.35
C GLU A 72 -14.70 19.52 0.81
N GLN A 73 -14.53 18.25 1.18
CA GLN A 73 -13.64 17.84 2.23
C GLN A 73 -12.79 16.67 1.74
N LEU A 74 -11.47 16.84 1.79
CA LEU A 74 -10.55 15.76 1.49
C LEU A 74 -10.83 14.58 2.42
N PRO A 75 -10.70 13.33 1.93
CA PRO A 75 -10.80 12.17 2.78
C PRO A 75 -9.82 12.33 3.94
N THR A 76 -10.38 12.50 5.14
CA THR A 76 -9.55 12.48 6.35
C THR A 76 -9.03 11.06 6.45
N PRO A 77 -7.71 10.83 6.59
CA PRO A 77 -7.23 9.49 6.86
C PRO A 77 -7.98 9.04 8.11
N THR A 78 -8.87 8.05 7.94
CA THR A 78 -9.52 7.40 9.06
C THR A 78 -8.38 7.00 9.98
N PRO A 79 -8.38 7.35 11.28
CA PRO A 79 -7.42 6.78 12.19
C PRO A 79 -7.57 5.27 12.04
N GLN A 80 -6.59 4.63 11.41
CA GLN A 80 -6.54 3.18 11.41
C GLN A 80 -6.51 2.83 12.89
N PRO A 81 -7.50 2.07 13.42
CA PRO A 81 -7.40 1.58 14.77
C PRO A 81 -6.00 0.98 14.85
N ALA A 82 -5.16 1.48 15.77
CA ALA A 82 -3.85 0.92 15.96
C ALA A 82 -4.09 -0.58 16.13
N GLY A 83 -3.67 -1.37 15.14
CA GLY A 83 -3.80 -2.81 15.21
C GLY A 83 -3.15 -3.27 16.51
N PRO A 84 -3.51 -4.45 17.04
CA PRO A 84 -2.70 -5.03 18.09
C PRO A 84 -1.22 -4.95 17.67
N PRO A 85 -0.31 -4.58 18.58
CA PRO A 85 1.09 -4.34 18.24
C PRO A 85 1.63 -5.52 17.43
N GLU A 86 2.19 -5.23 16.24
CA GLU A 86 2.78 -6.28 15.42
C GLU A 86 3.98 -6.87 16.16
N VAL A 87 3.85 -8.14 16.55
CA VAL A 87 4.94 -8.89 17.16
C VAL A 87 5.92 -9.30 16.06
N PRO A 88 7.22 -8.91 16.13
CA PRO A 88 8.21 -9.30 15.14
C PRO A 88 8.30 -10.82 14.96
N ASP A 89 8.58 -11.28 13.75
CA ASP A 89 8.69 -12.73 13.45
C ASP A 89 9.81 -13.41 14.25
N SER A 90 10.84 -12.65 14.65
CA SER A 90 11.88 -13.10 15.57
C SER A 90 11.33 -13.43 16.96
N ALA A 91 10.39 -12.64 17.48
CA ALA A 91 9.76 -12.88 18.77
C ALA A 91 8.83 -14.11 18.73
N LYS A 92 8.11 -14.32 17.62
CA LYS A 92 7.31 -15.55 17.40
C LYS A 92 8.19 -16.79 17.38
N SER A 93 9.30 -16.73 16.63
CA SER A 93 10.26 -17.83 16.50
C SER A 93 10.95 -18.14 17.83
N LEU A 94 11.32 -17.10 18.59
CA LEU A 94 11.90 -17.26 19.92
C LEU A 94 10.95 -17.96 20.88
N GLY A 95 9.65 -17.64 20.84
CA GLY A 95 8.63 -18.31 21.64
C GLY A 95 8.52 -19.81 21.33
N ILE A 96 8.48 -20.17 20.05
CA ILE A 96 8.44 -21.57 19.60
C ILE A 96 9.72 -22.31 20.03
N ALA A 97 10.89 -21.72 19.80
CA ALA A 97 12.17 -22.31 20.17
C ALA A 97 12.27 -22.55 21.69
N SER A 98 11.82 -21.58 22.49
CA SER A 98 11.82 -21.69 23.96
C SER A 98 10.89 -22.80 24.45
N PHE A 99 9.71 -22.93 23.83
CA PHE A 99 8.78 -24.01 24.15
C PHE A 99 9.38 -25.39 23.80
N ILE A 100 9.96 -25.55 22.61
CA ILE A 100 10.60 -26.82 22.20
C ILE A 100 11.77 -27.18 23.12
N ALA A 101 12.61 -26.21 23.48
CA ALA A 101 13.73 -26.44 24.39
C ALA A 101 13.24 -26.87 25.78
N MET A 102 12.21 -26.22 26.32
CA MET A 102 11.62 -26.58 27.60
C MET A 102 11.01 -27.99 27.56
N VAL A 103 10.23 -28.31 26.53
CA VAL A 103 9.62 -29.65 26.36
C VAL A 103 10.70 -30.72 26.20
N SER A 104 11.74 -30.46 25.40
CA SER A 104 12.87 -31.38 25.23
C SER A 104 13.60 -31.64 26.54
N THR A 105 13.84 -30.58 27.32
CA THR A 105 14.52 -30.67 28.62
C THR A 105 13.70 -31.49 29.61
N LEU A 106 12.39 -31.21 29.71
CA LEU A 106 11.48 -31.97 30.57
C LEU A 106 11.35 -33.42 30.11
N GLY A 107 11.28 -33.67 28.80
CA GLY A 107 11.22 -35.01 28.22
C GLY A 107 12.48 -35.83 28.50
N LEU A 108 13.66 -35.22 28.38
CA LEU A 108 14.93 -35.87 28.70
C LEU A 108 15.06 -36.18 30.19
N ALA A 109 14.68 -35.22 31.05
CA ALA A 109 14.64 -35.43 32.50
C ALA A 109 13.68 -36.57 32.87
N PHE A 110 12.49 -36.60 32.27
CA PHE A 110 11.54 -37.71 32.43
C PHE A 110 12.15 -39.04 31.97
N PHE A 111 12.80 -39.07 30.81
CA PHE A 111 13.42 -40.28 30.28
C PHE A 111 14.49 -40.84 31.22
N PHE A 112 15.43 -40.02 31.70
CA PHE A 112 16.45 -40.49 32.65
C PHE A 112 15.85 -40.92 33.99
N THR A 113 14.86 -40.19 34.50
CA THR A 113 14.17 -40.57 35.75
C THR A 113 13.43 -41.90 35.60
N LYS A 114 12.80 -42.13 34.44
CA LYS A 114 11.95 -43.31 34.21
C LYS A 114 12.74 -44.55 33.77
N TYR A 115 13.79 -44.37 32.98
CA TYR A 115 14.49 -45.45 32.27
C TYR A 115 16.01 -45.45 32.46
N GLY A 116 16.59 -44.45 33.14
CA GLY A 116 18.05 -44.26 33.25
C GLY A 116 18.67 -44.53 34.63
N GLY A 117 17.92 -45.06 35.61
CA GLY A 117 18.44 -45.36 36.95
C GLY A 117 19.15 -46.73 37.03
N ASP A 118 20.43 -46.67 37.40
CA ASP A 118 21.36 -47.69 37.95
C ASP A 118 21.42 -49.09 37.32
N TYR A 119 22.42 -49.28 36.44
CA TYR A 119 22.88 -50.57 35.91
C TYR A 119 24.07 -51.13 36.71
N GLU A 120 24.11 -50.99 38.03
CA GLU A 120 25.15 -51.67 38.82
C GLU A 120 24.80 -53.16 38.92
N PRO A 121 25.62 -54.09 38.38
CA PRO A 121 25.46 -55.49 38.72
C PRO A 121 25.80 -55.68 40.21
N PRO A 122 25.11 -56.57 40.94
CA PRO A 122 25.37 -56.78 42.36
C PRO A 122 26.84 -57.14 42.56
N GLU A 123 27.52 -56.45 43.47
CA GLU A 123 28.89 -56.78 43.87
C GLU A 123 28.93 -58.23 44.39
N GLN A 124 29.88 -59.03 43.90
CA GLN A 124 30.07 -60.43 44.28
C GLN A 124 30.96 -60.58 45.51
#